data_AF-A0A2M8BT80-F1
#
_entry.id   AF-A0A2M8BT80-F1
#
_cell.length_a   1.000
_cell.length_b   1.000
_cell.length_c   1.000
_cell.angle_alpha   90.00
_cell.angle_beta   90.00
_cell.angle_gamma   90.00
#
_symmetry.space_group_name_H-M   'P 1'
#
loop_
_entity.id
_entity.type
_entity.pdbx_description
1 polymer ?
#
loop_
_entity_poly.entity_id
_entity_poly.type
_entity_poly.pdbx_seq_one_letter_code
_entity_poly.pdbx_strand_id
1 'polypeptide(L)'
;MADGSFTYNLSLPIPEASKGKAVEVKFAEEMSNIGSAEIVDNTLTKTDTSVSVASLDHFTIFVISGNITNPGLGTYVGEPFDETTSQVIINEFLFDPSSGNEWVELYNKTAGAIDLTNWSLVDNMNNVKTLSGIIPANGILAFEKSGGDGWLNNTGSESITLKDNYAESQDVVSYKDSSFVNGQNIGNVAEDQSVCRTQDTGDTWQVCTSPSKGWFNYAQSFDCVNPPLGAPTLTSIANCLEDQGLSTNIGILENPSSTPTNEADALYFEKSPTGSSGKMVFTASLNLTNQDTVNVLQQLGTKMQMSDGHAAFDSDTASAMEITGGKIYMYNLPFSTTPNILVNGVPSTGVDVSGVSYDSGILTFTANHFTSFDVFDTVYVRTDGDDTICNGGTNSPVASFVGTNQPCAVKTIAKGISQVSTEGTVNVAAGTYNENLNIDRSITLKSTSGAANTTIAASGTVITINANGVVIDGLTVTNNSTSGMGIYASDHSNLDIKNNTITNIGNGENDVVGRGVVIVSSASPVDDINITNNHITNITSGLRTGSNSVSAAAIAVGWSTGTATKLNFFQIQRRLVARLPRRSLSRTAMRERVSLRKKPCISELNQRG
;
A
#
# COMPACT_ATOMS: atom_id res chain seq x y z
N MET A 1 27.66 60.78 -55.24
CA MET A 1 27.23 62.17 -54.98
C MET A 1 28.10 63.12 -55.80
N ALA A 2 27.91 64.45 -55.72
CA ALA A 2 28.61 65.42 -56.58
C ALA A 2 30.14 65.50 -56.35
N ASP A 3 30.62 64.91 -55.26
CA ASP A 3 32.03 64.76 -54.83
C ASP A 3 32.58 63.34 -55.08
N GLY A 4 31.78 62.44 -55.69
CA GLY A 4 32.16 61.03 -55.89
C GLY A 4 32.01 60.14 -54.65
N SER A 5 31.65 60.67 -53.48
CA SER A 5 31.39 59.86 -52.30
C SER A 5 30.00 59.21 -52.37
N PHE A 6 29.87 58.03 -51.79
CA PHE A 6 28.59 57.36 -51.54
C PHE A 6 28.72 56.58 -50.23
N THR A 7 27.62 56.46 -49.48
CA THR A 7 27.51 55.51 -48.37
C THR A 7 26.27 54.65 -48.55
N TYR A 8 26.33 53.39 -48.15
CA TYR A 8 25.17 52.48 -48.17
C TYR A 8 25.16 51.54 -46.96
N ASN A 9 23.98 51.06 -46.63
CA ASN A 9 23.80 49.97 -45.68
C ASN A 9 23.60 48.68 -46.47
N LEU A 10 24.25 47.60 -46.05
CA LEU A 10 24.12 46.29 -46.65
C LEU A 10 23.45 45.35 -45.65
N SER A 11 22.43 44.61 -46.11
CA SER A 11 21.81 43.54 -45.34
C SER A 11 21.89 42.24 -46.13
N LEU A 12 22.46 41.19 -45.54
CA LEU A 12 22.65 39.88 -46.16
C LEU A 12 21.92 38.81 -45.33
N PRO A 13 21.15 37.90 -45.95
CA PRO A 13 20.53 36.79 -45.25
C PRO A 13 21.61 35.83 -44.73
N ILE A 14 21.40 35.31 -43.52
CA ILE A 14 22.25 34.25 -42.97
C ILE A 14 21.92 32.94 -43.70
N PRO A 15 22.92 32.19 -44.23
CA PRO A 15 22.66 30.90 -44.87
C PRO A 15 21.93 29.94 -43.94
N GLU A 16 20.98 29.16 -44.48
CA GLU A 16 20.16 28.23 -43.68
C GLU A 16 21.00 27.27 -42.85
N ALA A 17 22.10 26.76 -43.43
CA ALA A 17 23.05 25.85 -42.77
C ALA A 17 23.85 26.50 -41.62
N SER A 18 23.76 27.82 -41.46
CA SER A 18 24.47 28.61 -40.46
C SER A 18 23.54 29.23 -39.40
N LYS A 19 22.22 29.05 -39.52
CA LYS A 19 21.26 29.50 -38.50
C LYS A 19 21.48 28.72 -37.20
N GLY A 20 21.45 29.43 -36.07
CA GLY A 20 21.73 28.85 -34.75
C GLY A 20 23.22 28.61 -34.44
N LYS A 21 24.13 28.91 -35.38
CA LYS A 21 25.58 28.81 -35.19
C LYS A 21 26.19 30.19 -34.91
N ALA A 22 27.31 30.23 -34.20
CA ALA A 22 28.14 31.44 -34.17
C ALA A 22 28.70 31.69 -35.58
N VAL A 23 28.45 32.88 -36.13
CA VAL A 23 28.88 33.27 -37.47
C VAL A 23 29.74 34.53 -37.39
N GLU A 24 30.90 34.50 -38.04
CA GLU A 24 31.73 35.70 -38.22
C GLU A 24 31.39 36.38 -39.55
N VAL A 25 31.42 37.71 -39.53
CA VAL A 25 31.27 38.54 -40.73
C VAL A 25 32.63 39.13 -41.04
N LYS A 26 33.14 38.83 -42.24
CA LYS A 26 34.42 39.37 -42.73
C LYS A 26 34.19 40.16 -44.00
N PHE A 27 35.01 41.19 -44.21
CA PHE A 27 34.99 41.97 -45.45
C PHE A 27 36.39 42.06 -46.05
N ALA A 28 36.44 41.97 -47.39
CA ALA A 28 37.65 42.23 -48.15
C ALA A 28 37.29 42.97 -49.44
N GLU A 29 38.19 43.82 -49.92
CA GLU A 29 38.01 44.50 -51.21
C GLU A 29 38.19 43.54 -52.40
N GLU A 30 38.93 42.44 -52.21
CA GLU A 30 39.14 41.40 -53.23
C GLU A 30 38.91 39.99 -52.67
N MET A 31 38.33 39.11 -53.50
CA MET A 31 38.01 37.72 -53.15
C MET A 31 39.24 36.92 -52.71
N SER A 32 40.42 37.23 -53.26
CA SER A 32 41.67 36.57 -52.89
C SER A 32 42.11 36.83 -51.44
N ASN A 33 41.64 37.94 -50.84
CA ASN A 33 42.06 38.39 -49.52
C ASN A 33 41.07 37.98 -48.43
N ILE A 34 40.00 37.25 -48.77
CA ILE A 34 38.96 36.87 -47.81
C ILE A 34 39.48 35.98 -46.66
N GLY A 35 40.51 35.16 -46.93
CA GLY A 35 41.13 34.30 -45.92
C GLY A 35 41.89 35.07 -44.83
N SER A 36 42.29 36.31 -45.09
CA SER A 36 43.02 37.19 -44.16
C SER A 36 42.23 38.46 -43.80
N ALA A 37 40.93 38.48 -44.09
CA ALA A 37 40.06 39.63 -43.87
C ALA A 37 39.82 39.93 -42.38
N GLU A 38 39.67 41.21 -42.06
CA GLU A 38 39.30 41.65 -40.70
C GLU A 38 37.85 41.26 -40.38
N ILE A 39 37.61 40.93 -39.10
CA ILE A 39 36.29 40.62 -38.56
C ILE A 39 35.54 41.93 -38.30
N VAL A 40 34.31 42.01 -38.78
CA VAL A 40 33.39 43.10 -38.42
C VAL A 40 32.84 42.79 -37.03
N ASP A 41 33.04 43.71 -36.10
CA ASP A 41 32.46 43.62 -34.76
C ASP A 41 30.93 43.79 -34.88
N ASN A 42 30.21 42.67 -34.83
CA ASN A 42 28.77 42.65 -34.98
C ASN A 42 28.15 41.68 -33.96
N THR A 43 27.27 42.19 -33.11
CA THR A 43 26.58 41.39 -32.10
C THR A 43 25.42 40.65 -32.74
N LEU A 44 25.67 39.43 -33.22
CA LEU A 44 24.64 38.53 -33.75
C LEU A 44 24.16 37.56 -32.67
N THR A 45 22.84 37.36 -32.61
CA THR A 45 22.15 36.43 -31.73
C THR A 45 21.64 35.21 -32.51
N LYS A 46 21.35 34.09 -31.82
CA LYS A 46 20.84 32.86 -32.46
C LYS A 46 19.54 33.06 -33.26
N THR A 47 18.79 34.14 -33.01
CA THR A 47 17.51 34.47 -33.65
C THR A 47 17.65 35.37 -34.88
N ASP A 48 18.83 35.92 -35.16
CA ASP A 48 19.02 36.82 -36.28
C ASP A 48 18.93 36.06 -37.61
N THR A 49 18.19 36.64 -38.56
CA THR A 49 17.98 36.07 -39.90
C THR A 49 18.80 36.77 -40.98
N SER A 50 19.43 37.90 -40.63
CA SER A 50 20.23 38.72 -41.53
C SER A 50 21.35 39.44 -40.78
N VAL A 51 22.48 39.62 -41.43
CA VAL A 51 23.56 40.51 -41.00
C VAL A 51 23.35 41.87 -41.65
N SER A 52 23.41 42.95 -40.87
CA SER A 52 23.33 44.31 -41.41
C SER A 52 24.58 45.12 -41.05
N VAL A 53 25.22 45.74 -42.04
CA VAL A 53 26.38 46.63 -41.87
C VAL A 53 26.00 48.00 -42.38
N ALA A 54 26.24 49.05 -41.59
CA ALA A 54 25.87 50.41 -41.92
C ALA A 54 27.06 51.24 -42.42
N SER A 55 26.77 52.27 -43.23
CA SER A 55 27.71 53.34 -43.59
C SER A 55 28.97 52.90 -44.36
N LEU A 56 28.85 51.93 -45.26
CA LEU A 56 29.94 51.50 -46.15
C LEU A 56 30.20 52.53 -47.25
N ASP A 57 31.44 52.95 -47.47
CA ASP A 57 31.83 53.97 -48.46
C ASP A 57 32.65 53.44 -49.66
N HIS A 58 32.77 52.12 -49.79
CA HIS A 58 33.45 51.42 -50.88
C HIS A 58 32.76 50.08 -51.22
N PHE A 59 33.02 49.53 -52.41
CA PHE A 59 32.49 48.22 -52.82
C PHE A 59 33.34 47.10 -52.19
N THR A 60 32.73 46.33 -51.31
CA THR A 60 33.39 45.26 -50.53
C THR A 60 32.69 43.93 -50.76
N ILE A 61 33.48 42.86 -50.86
CA ILE A 61 32.98 41.49 -50.90
C ILE A 61 32.80 41.04 -49.45
N PHE A 62 31.58 40.65 -49.10
CA PHE A 62 31.26 40.03 -47.82
C PHE A 62 31.12 38.52 -48.04
N VAL A 63 31.79 37.74 -47.18
CA VAL A 63 31.57 36.30 -47.11
C VAL A 63 31.16 35.96 -45.69
N ILE A 64 29.98 35.34 -45.56
CA ILE A 64 29.57 34.69 -44.33
C ILE A 64 30.30 33.34 -44.30
N SER A 65 31.51 33.33 -43.73
CA SER A 65 32.27 32.10 -43.55
C SER A 65 31.82 31.44 -42.25
N GLY A 66 31.09 30.33 -42.35
CA GLY A 66 30.85 29.45 -41.23
C GLY A 66 32.11 28.66 -40.89
N ASN A 67 33.06 29.31 -40.22
CA ASN A 67 34.08 28.61 -39.46
C ASN A 67 33.75 28.79 -37.99
N ILE A 68 33.84 27.70 -37.25
CA ILE A 68 33.64 27.61 -35.82
C ILE A 68 34.83 28.30 -35.17
N THR A 69 34.73 29.62 -35.05
CA THR A 69 35.63 30.41 -34.24
C THR A 69 34.95 30.59 -32.89
N ASN A 70 35.25 29.62 -32.06
CA ASN A 70 35.23 29.70 -30.62
C ASN A 70 35.65 31.13 -30.16
N PRO A 71 34.90 31.83 -29.28
CA PRO A 71 35.37 33.06 -28.69
C PRO A 71 36.51 32.70 -27.72
N GLY A 72 37.73 32.75 -28.23
CA GLY A 72 38.96 32.53 -27.47
C GLY A 72 39.71 31.26 -27.88
N LEU A 73 40.91 31.47 -28.42
CA LEU A 73 41.95 30.44 -28.40
C LEU A 73 42.21 30.02 -26.94
N GLY A 74 41.77 28.81 -26.58
CA GLY A 74 42.08 28.18 -25.30
C GLY A 74 41.04 27.13 -24.91
N THR A 75 41.24 25.91 -25.41
CA THR A 75 40.64 24.65 -24.92
C THR A 75 39.11 24.63 -24.86
N TYR A 76 38.48 24.32 -25.99
CA TYR A 76 37.11 23.81 -26.05
C TYR A 76 37.19 22.33 -26.44
N VAL A 77 36.58 21.45 -25.64
CA VAL A 77 36.40 20.03 -25.98
C VAL A 77 34.98 19.86 -26.50
N GLY A 78 34.85 19.62 -27.81
CA GLY A 78 33.64 19.15 -28.49
C GLY A 78 32.81 20.23 -29.17
N GLU A 79 32.38 19.97 -30.41
CA GLU A 79 31.30 20.71 -31.09
C GLU A 79 29.98 20.58 -30.30
N PRO A 80 29.08 21.58 -30.28
CA PRO A 80 27.75 21.40 -29.69
C PRO A 80 27.02 20.26 -30.41
N PHE A 81 26.66 19.23 -29.65
CA PHE A 81 25.93 18.06 -30.13
C PHE A 81 24.50 18.44 -30.52
N ASP A 82 23.96 17.85 -31.60
CA ASP A 82 22.59 18.12 -32.06
C ASP A 82 21.55 17.37 -31.23
N GLU A 83 21.20 17.97 -30.09
CA GLU A 83 20.24 17.48 -29.09
C GLU A 83 18.79 17.40 -29.59
N THR A 84 18.48 17.93 -30.79
CA THR A 84 17.11 17.95 -31.33
C THR A 84 16.59 16.55 -31.65
N THR A 85 17.49 15.59 -31.89
CA THR A 85 17.15 14.20 -32.24
C THR A 85 17.24 13.22 -31.07
N SER A 86 17.82 13.64 -29.94
CA SER A 86 17.99 12.82 -28.75
C SER A 86 16.68 12.50 -28.05
N GLN A 87 16.55 11.24 -27.64
CA GLN A 87 15.41 10.74 -26.84
C GLN A 87 15.57 11.05 -25.36
N VAL A 88 16.81 11.03 -24.86
CA VAL A 88 17.16 11.36 -23.48
C VAL A 88 18.25 12.42 -23.51
N ILE A 89 18.10 13.44 -22.67
CA ILE A 89 19.02 14.57 -22.58
C ILE A 89 19.43 14.83 -21.12
N ILE A 90 20.55 15.50 -20.93
CA ILE A 90 20.98 16.03 -19.63
C ILE A 90 20.12 17.27 -19.34
N ASN A 91 19.47 17.28 -18.18
CA ASN A 91 18.48 18.30 -17.81
C ASN A 91 19.00 19.30 -16.78
N GLU A 92 19.65 18.79 -15.74
CA GLU A 92 20.16 19.56 -14.63
C GLU A 92 21.38 18.85 -14.03
N PHE A 93 22.34 19.58 -13.49
CA PHE A 93 23.47 18.98 -12.77
C PHE A 93 24.02 19.92 -11.69
N LEU A 94 24.52 19.32 -10.61
CA LEU A 94 25.24 20.00 -9.53
C LEU A 94 26.66 19.42 -9.45
N PHE A 95 27.64 20.28 -9.67
CA PHE A 95 29.05 19.90 -9.64
C PHE A 95 29.80 20.35 -8.37
N ASP A 96 29.30 21.35 -7.63
CA ASP A 96 30.00 21.87 -6.43
C ASP A 96 29.09 21.89 -5.19
N PRO A 97 28.72 20.72 -4.62
CA PRO A 97 27.94 20.67 -3.39
C PRO A 97 28.82 20.93 -2.14
N SER A 98 28.35 21.77 -1.21
CA SER A 98 28.99 21.98 0.10
C SER A 98 28.87 20.75 1.00
N SER A 99 27.83 19.93 0.76
CA SER A 99 27.58 18.67 1.44
C SER A 99 26.79 17.71 0.55
N GLY A 100 26.97 16.41 0.76
CA GLY A 100 26.32 15.37 -0.06
C GLY A 100 27.13 15.01 -1.30
N ASN A 101 26.43 14.65 -2.38
CA ASN A 101 27.02 14.11 -3.60
C ASN A 101 26.75 15.03 -4.78
N GLU A 102 27.68 15.06 -5.73
CA GLU A 102 27.41 15.56 -7.08
C GLU A 102 26.35 14.70 -7.77
N TRP A 103 25.61 15.31 -8.69
CA TRP A 103 24.57 14.61 -9.43
C TRP A 103 24.32 15.20 -10.80
N VAL A 104 23.81 14.33 -11.66
CA VAL A 104 23.34 14.66 -13.01
C VAL A 104 21.95 14.10 -13.16
N GLU A 105 21.06 14.93 -13.69
CA GLU A 105 19.67 14.62 -13.95
C GLU A 105 19.44 14.45 -15.45
N LEU A 106 18.69 13.40 -15.81
CA LEU A 106 18.30 13.14 -17.18
C LEU A 106 16.79 13.37 -17.36
N TYR A 107 16.42 13.83 -18.55
CA TYR A 107 15.04 13.98 -18.99
C TYR A 107 14.75 13.11 -20.21
N ASN A 108 13.64 12.37 -20.19
CA ASN A 108 13.18 11.55 -21.31
C ASN A 108 12.16 12.32 -22.15
N LYS A 109 12.52 12.68 -23.38
CA LYS A 109 11.67 13.44 -24.34
C LYS A 109 10.62 12.58 -25.04
N THR A 110 10.58 11.28 -24.76
CA THR A 110 9.68 10.35 -25.45
C THR A 110 8.41 10.07 -24.65
N ALA A 111 7.35 9.65 -25.36
CA ALA A 111 6.09 9.24 -24.76
C ALA A 111 6.12 7.82 -24.16
N GLY A 112 7.28 7.16 -24.11
CA GLY A 112 7.46 5.83 -23.53
C GLY A 112 8.53 5.84 -22.46
N ALA A 113 8.46 4.89 -21.51
CA ALA A 113 9.54 4.71 -20.54
C ALA A 113 10.80 4.14 -21.24
N ILE A 114 11.98 4.57 -20.80
CA ILE A 114 13.27 4.11 -21.33
C ILE A 114 14.05 3.39 -20.23
N ASP A 115 14.59 2.22 -20.54
CA ASP A 115 15.50 1.48 -19.67
C ASP A 115 16.94 1.96 -19.90
N LEU A 116 17.54 2.51 -18.85
CA LEU A 116 18.90 3.06 -18.86
C LEU A 116 19.95 2.01 -18.46
N THR A 117 19.59 0.73 -18.40
CA THR A 117 20.54 -0.35 -18.10
C THR A 117 21.71 -0.32 -19.07
N ASN A 118 22.93 -0.22 -18.51
CA ASN A 118 24.21 -0.11 -19.22
C ASN A 118 24.43 1.21 -19.99
N TRP A 119 23.57 2.21 -19.82
CA TRP A 119 23.90 3.57 -20.24
C TRP A 119 25.02 4.14 -19.35
N SER A 120 25.65 5.24 -19.76
CA SER A 120 26.70 5.86 -18.96
C SER A 120 26.78 7.37 -19.07
N LEU A 121 27.21 8.00 -17.99
CA LEU A 121 27.73 9.36 -18.00
C LEU A 121 29.26 9.31 -17.99
N VAL A 122 29.89 10.11 -18.84
CA VAL A 122 31.35 10.13 -19.02
C VAL A 122 31.83 11.58 -18.97
N ASP A 123 32.80 11.88 -18.11
CA ASP A 123 33.46 13.19 -18.06
C ASP A 123 34.57 13.31 -19.15
N ASN A 124 35.24 14.47 -19.23
CA ASN A 124 36.33 14.69 -20.18
C ASN A 124 37.61 13.85 -19.87
N MET A 125 37.75 13.34 -18.65
CA MET A 125 38.85 12.48 -18.20
C MET A 125 38.55 10.99 -18.37
N ASN A 126 37.38 10.64 -18.92
CA ASN A 126 36.86 9.28 -19.07
C ASN A 126 36.52 8.59 -17.74
N ASN A 127 36.20 9.33 -16.69
CA ASN A 127 35.53 8.80 -15.52
C ASN A 127 34.10 8.41 -15.91
N VAL A 128 33.77 7.13 -15.72
CA VAL A 128 32.48 6.57 -16.14
C VAL A 128 31.58 6.33 -14.93
N LYS A 129 30.34 6.81 -15.02
CA LYS A 129 29.22 6.39 -14.17
C LYS A 129 28.26 5.55 -15.00
N THR A 130 28.22 4.24 -14.73
CA THR A 130 27.21 3.36 -15.30
C THR A 130 25.84 3.66 -14.69
N LEU A 131 24.83 3.67 -15.55
CA LEU A 131 23.43 3.93 -15.20
C LEU A 131 22.62 2.63 -15.22
N SER A 132 21.50 2.68 -14.51
CA SER A 132 20.48 1.63 -14.48
C SER A 132 19.17 2.23 -13.99
N GLY A 133 18.07 1.55 -14.28
CA GLY A 133 16.74 1.98 -13.88
C GLY A 133 15.92 2.48 -15.06
N ILE A 134 14.65 2.77 -14.79
CA ILE A 134 13.67 3.15 -15.79
C ILE A 134 13.38 4.64 -15.62
N ILE A 135 13.60 5.42 -16.68
CA ILE A 135 13.14 6.81 -16.74
C ILE A 135 11.73 6.83 -17.36
N PRO A 136 10.70 7.34 -16.67
CA PRO A 136 9.34 7.38 -17.18
C PRO A 136 9.21 8.21 -18.47
N ALA A 137 8.11 8.02 -19.20
CA ALA A 137 7.75 8.87 -20.33
C ALA A 137 7.63 10.33 -19.88
N ASN A 138 8.28 11.27 -20.59
CA ASN A 138 8.34 12.69 -20.19
C ASN A 138 8.80 12.91 -18.74
N GLY A 139 9.51 11.93 -18.17
CA GLY A 139 9.94 11.90 -16.78
C GLY A 139 11.42 12.17 -16.62
N ILE A 140 11.84 12.17 -15.36
CA ILE A 140 13.16 12.55 -14.90
C ILE A 140 13.78 11.41 -14.10
N LEU A 141 15.10 11.27 -14.16
CA LEU A 141 15.84 10.44 -13.22
C LEU A 141 17.20 11.07 -12.88
N ALA A 142 17.44 11.30 -11.59
CA ALA A 142 18.68 11.86 -11.07
C ALA A 142 19.66 10.78 -10.62
N PHE A 143 20.94 10.95 -10.97
CA PHE A 143 22.02 10.01 -10.67
C PHE A 143 23.09 10.67 -9.84
N GLU A 144 23.43 10.05 -8.71
CA GLU A 144 24.48 10.51 -7.81
C GLU A 144 25.74 9.66 -7.91
N LYS A 145 26.89 10.28 -7.57
CA LYS A 145 28.11 9.56 -7.20
C LYS A 145 28.24 9.50 -5.69
N SER A 146 28.14 8.32 -5.11
CA SER A 146 28.49 8.12 -3.70
C SER A 146 29.98 7.81 -3.53
N GLY A 147 30.63 8.49 -2.57
CA GLY A 147 31.94 8.15 -2.03
C GLY A 147 33.16 8.53 -2.89
N GLY A 148 33.78 9.67 -2.58
CA GLY A 148 35.08 10.10 -3.13
C GLY A 148 35.15 11.61 -3.36
N ASP A 149 36.27 12.06 -3.94
CA ASP A 149 36.35 13.32 -4.69
C ASP A 149 35.41 13.14 -5.90
N GLY A 150 34.57 14.13 -6.24
CA GLY A 150 33.53 14.02 -7.27
C GLY A 150 33.95 13.49 -8.65
N TRP A 151 32.98 13.21 -9.55
CA TRP A 151 33.29 12.95 -10.97
C TRP A 151 33.14 14.19 -11.85
N LEU A 152 32.52 15.26 -11.36
CA LEU A 152 32.39 16.54 -12.04
C LEU A 152 33.53 17.46 -11.57
N ASN A 153 34.09 18.26 -12.47
CA ASN A 153 35.19 19.16 -12.13
C ASN A 153 34.68 20.59 -11.92
N ASN A 154 35.17 21.25 -10.87
CA ASN A 154 34.69 22.58 -10.47
C ASN A 154 35.53 23.72 -11.08
N THR A 155 36.62 23.37 -11.78
CA THR A 155 37.54 24.32 -12.41
C THR A 155 37.94 23.84 -13.80
N GLY A 156 38.31 24.76 -14.67
CA GLY A 156 38.69 24.46 -16.04
C GLY A 156 37.49 24.18 -16.93
N SER A 157 37.77 23.61 -18.10
CA SER A 157 36.75 23.21 -19.08
C SER A 157 36.43 21.73 -18.91
N GLU A 158 35.15 21.42 -18.78
CA GLU A 158 34.62 20.09 -18.51
C GLU A 158 33.48 19.75 -19.49
N SER A 159 33.16 18.47 -19.63
CA SER A 159 32.03 18.00 -20.41
C SER A 159 31.39 16.78 -19.77
N ILE A 160 30.06 16.73 -19.75
CA ILE A 160 29.28 15.56 -19.37
C ILE A 160 28.74 14.93 -20.66
N THR A 161 29.18 13.72 -20.98
CA THR A 161 28.69 12.95 -22.13
C THR A 161 27.74 11.85 -21.67
N LEU A 162 26.49 11.89 -22.11
CA LEU A 162 25.54 10.80 -21.97
C LEU A 162 25.74 9.81 -23.13
N LYS A 163 25.93 8.53 -22.81
CA LYS A 163 26.02 7.44 -23.79
C LYS A 163 24.97 6.38 -23.53
N ASP A 164 24.41 5.85 -24.61
CA ASP A 164 23.50 4.71 -24.53
C ASP A 164 24.21 3.38 -24.27
N ASN A 165 23.44 2.30 -24.26
CA ASN A 165 23.94 0.93 -24.06
C ASN A 165 24.79 0.39 -25.23
N TYR A 166 24.88 1.11 -26.35
CA TYR A 166 25.77 0.83 -27.48
C TYR A 166 27.02 1.73 -27.47
N ALA A 167 27.19 2.55 -26.43
CA ALA A 167 28.24 3.55 -26.27
C ALA A 167 28.16 4.72 -27.27
N GLU A 168 27.01 4.92 -27.91
CA GLU A 168 26.75 6.07 -28.78
C GLU A 168 26.35 7.28 -27.93
N SER A 169 26.90 8.44 -28.26
CA SER A 169 26.58 9.69 -27.54
C SER A 169 25.14 10.11 -27.83
N GLN A 170 24.38 10.31 -26.76
CA GLN A 170 23.00 10.81 -26.79
C GLN A 170 22.92 12.28 -26.40
N ASP A 171 23.84 12.77 -25.56
CA ASP A 171 23.92 14.20 -25.25
C ASP A 171 25.33 14.55 -24.77
N VAL A 172 25.74 15.80 -24.98
CA VAL A 172 27.01 16.36 -24.50
C VAL A 172 26.77 17.76 -23.98
N VAL A 173 27.06 17.97 -22.70
CA VAL A 173 27.01 19.28 -22.06
C VAL A 173 28.41 19.70 -21.63
N SER A 174 28.97 20.69 -22.30
CA SER A 174 30.27 21.29 -21.95
C SER A 174 30.08 22.47 -21.02
N TYR A 175 30.85 22.56 -19.94
CA TYR A 175 30.81 23.67 -18.98
C TYR A 175 32.20 24.13 -18.56
N LYS A 176 32.32 25.39 -18.11
CA LYS A 176 33.63 25.99 -17.77
C LYS A 176 33.57 27.00 -16.64
N ASP A 177 34.53 26.92 -15.71
CA ASP A 177 34.87 27.93 -14.69
C ASP A 177 33.63 28.62 -14.10
N SER A 178 32.63 27.80 -13.73
CA SER A 178 31.32 28.19 -13.19
C SER A 178 30.52 29.23 -14.00
N SER A 179 30.86 29.57 -15.24
CA SER A 179 30.26 30.73 -15.94
C SER A 179 29.65 30.43 -17.31
N PHE A 180 30.05 29.33 -17.94
CA PHE A 180 29.61 28.99 -19.29
C PHE A 180 29.11 27.55 -19.39
N VAL A 181 28.02 27.34 -20.14
CA VAL A 181 27.50 26.02 -20.52
C VAL A 181 27.11 26.02 -21.99
N ASN A 182 27.64 25.06 -22.77
CA ASN A 182 27.46 24.96 -24.23
C ASN A 182 27.69 26.30 -24.95
N GLY A 183 28.71 27.05 -24.50
CA GLY A 183 29.07 28.37 -25.01
C GLY A 183 28.13 29.52 -24.58
N GLN A 184 27.06 29.23 -23.82
CA GLN A 184 26.16 30.23 -23.25
C GLN A 184 26.77 30.77 -21.95
N ASN A 185 26.86 32.08 -21.80
CA ASN A 185 27.20 32.69 -20.52
C ASN A 185 25.96 32.65 -19.62
N ILE A 186 26.02 31.86 -18.56
CA ILE A 186 24.91 31.70 -17.61
C ILE A 186 25.14 32.48 -16.30
N GLY A 187 26.32 33.11 -16.15
CA GLY A 187 26.76 33.73 -14.90
C GLY A 187 27.41 32.73 -13.94
N ASN A 188 27.97 33.23 -12.84
CA ASN A 188 28.71 32.42 -11.88
C ASN A 188 27.77 31.48 -11.09
N VAL A 189 27.97 30.18 -11.23
CA VAL A 189 27.39 29.11 -10.41
C VAL A 189 28.14 29.08 -9.08
N ALA A 190 27.47 29.39 -7.99
CA ALA A 190 28.04 29.26 -6.65
C ALA A 190 27.94 27.81 -6.14
N GLU A 191 28.67 27.51 -5.06
CA GLU A 191 28.50 26.27 -4.28
C GLU A 191 27.01 26.05 -3.96
N ASP A 192 26.57 24.79 -3.98
CA ASP A 192 25.18 24.33 -3.82
C ASP A 192 24.18 24.78 -4.90
N GLN A 193 24.60 25.52 -5.94
CA GLN A 193 23.76 25.86 -7.08
C GLN A 193 23.96 24.90 -8.24
N SER A 194 22.86 24.52 -8.88
CA SER A 194 22.88 23.66 -10.06
C SER A 194 22.89 24.48 -11.35
N VAL A 195 23.24 23.80 -12.43
CA VAL A 195 23.02 24.28 -13.79
C VAL A 195 21.87 23.49 -14.38
N CYS A 196 20.84 24.19 -14.84
CA CYS A 196 19.59 23.60 -15.30
C CYS A 196 19.16 24.20 -16.64
N ARG A 197 18.32 23.47 -17.37
CA ARG A 197 17.60 24.05 -18.50
C ARG A 197 16.48 24.98 -18.00
N THR A 198 16.17 26.03 -18.76
CA THR A 198 15.05 26.94 -18.42
C THR A 198 13.69 26.26 -18.52
N GLN A 199 13.59 25.25 -19.38
CA GLN A 199 12.48 24.32 -19.54
C GLN A 199 13.10 22.95 -19.75
N ASP A 200 12.53 21.88 -19.20
CA ASP A 200 13.17 20.55 -19.19
C ASP A 200 13.44 19.96 -20.60
N THR A 201 12.83 20.54 -21.63
CA THR A 201 13.00 20.16 -23.04
C THR A 201 13.76 21.17 -23.90
N GLY A 202 14.17 22.31 -23.33
CA GLY A 202 14.69 23.46 -24.08
C GLY A 202 16.21 23.58 -24.05
N ASP A 203 16.78 24.26 -25.05
CA ASP A 203 18.24 24.33 -25.29
C ASP A 203 18.95 25.50 -24.56
N THR A 204 18.25 26.13 -23.61
CA THR A 204 18.75 27.31 -22.88
C THR A 204 19.06 26.93 -21.45
N TRP A 205 20.26 27.28 -21.00
CA TRP A 205 20.77 26.96 -19.67
C TRP A 205 20.75 28.18 -18.76
N GLN A 206 20.60 27.95 -17.46
CA GLN A 206 20.67 28.98 -16.43
C GLN A 206 21.26 28.42 -15.14
N VAL A 207 21.64 29.32 -14.23
CA VAL A 207 21.95 28.95 -12.84
C VAL A 207 20.63 28.74 -12.09
N CYS A 208 20.40 27.53 -11.60
CA CYS A 208 19.29 27.21 -10.73
C CYS A 208 19.70 27.44 -9.27
N THR A 209 19.24 28.56 -8.68
CA THR A 209 19.57 28.92 -7.28
C THR A 209 18.88 28.05 -6.25
N SER A 210 17.90 27.25 -6.67
CA SER A 210 17.22 26.25 -5.86
C SER A 210 17.15 24.98 -6.70
N PRO A 211 18.14 24.10 -6.57
CA PRO A 211 18.22 22.91 -7.41
C PRO A 211 16.96 22.05 -7.32
N SER A 212 16.52 21.50 -8.46
CA SER A 212 15.27 20.73 -8.58
C SER A 212 15.48 19.23 -8.64
N LYS A 213 16.61 18.74 -8.15
CA LYS A 213 17.03 17.33 -8.19
C LYS A 213 15.87 16.32 -8.09
N GLY A 214 15.71 15.52 -9.15
CA GLY A 214 14.69 14.50 -9.27
C GLY A 214 13.28 15.03 -9.53
N TRP A 215 13.14 16.30 -9.87
CA TRP A 215 11.90 17.00 -10.19
C TRP A 215 12.10 17.98 -11.34
N PHE A 216 11.00 18.47 -11.89
CA PHE A 216 11.01 19.35 -13.05
C PHE A 216 11.55 20.74 -12.70
N ASN A 217 12.42 21.30 -13.55
CA ASN A 217 13.02 22.64 -13.39
C ASN A 217 11.97 23.75 -13.33
N TYR A 218 10.84 23.55 -14.01
CA TYR A 218 9.73 24.49 -14.07
C TYR A 218 8.46 23.93 -13.42
N ALA A 219 8.48 23.86 -12.08
CA ALA A 219 7.31 23.48 -11.29
C ALA A 219 6.46 24.70 -10.89
N GLN A 220 5.13 24.58 -10.99
CA GLN A 220 4.17 25.63 -10.69
C GLN A 220 3.30 25.29 -9.48
N SER A 221 2.88 26.31 -8.73
CA SER A 221 1.91 26.11 -7.65
C SER A 221 0.59 25.58 -8.21
N PHE A 222 -0.02 24.64 -7.49
CA PHE A 222 -1.28 23.99 -7.83
C PHE A 222 -2.28 24.14 -6.68
N ASP A 223 -3.54 24.48 -7.01
CA ASP A 223 -4.64 24.78 -6.07
C ASP A 223 -5.58 23.59 -5.83
N CYS A 224 -5.18 22.38 -6.23
CA CYS A 224 -5.95 21.14 -6.10
C CYS A 224 -7.19 21.04 -7.01
N VAL A 225 -7.50 22.08 -7.79
CA VAL A 225 -8.69 22.13 -8.65
C VAL A 225 -8.29 22.29 -10.12
N ASN A 226 -7.31 23.15 -10.41
CA ASN A 226 -6.87 23.52 -11.75
C ASN A 226 -5.40 23.11 -11.94
N PRO A 227 -5.12 21.92 -12.50
CA PRO A 227 -3.74 21.46 -12.67
C PRO A 227 -2.96 22.45 -13.57
N PRO A 228 -1.70 22.76 -13.22
CA PRO A 228 -0.87 23.61 -14.05
C PRO A 228 -0.59 22.97 -15.41
N LEU A 229 -0.18 23.78 -16.39
CA LEU A 229 0.24 23.30 -17.71
C LEU A 229 1.58 22.53 -17.63
N GLY A 230 2.37 22.77 -16.60
CA GLY A 230 3.61 22.05 -16.29
C GLY A 230 3.46 21.18 -15.03
N ALA A 231 4.58 20.72 -14.48
CA ALA A 231 4.56 19.95 -13.24
C ALA A 231 4.11 20.82 -12.05
N PRO A 232 3.30 20.28 -11.12
CA PRO A 232 3.01 20.97 -9.86
C PRO A 232 4.24 20.96 -8.95
N THR A 233 4.33 21.92 -8.02
CA THR A 233 5.31 21.83 -6.93
C THR A 233 4.96 20.67 -5.99
N LEU A 234 5.97 20.01 -5.44
CA LEU A 234 5.79 18.94 -4.45
C LEU A 234 5.00 19.44 -3.22
N THR A 235 5.27 20.66 -2.77
CA THR A 235 4.54 21.31 -1.67
C THR A 235 3.05 21.44 -1.99
N SER A 236 2.69 21.86 -3.21
CA SER A 236 1.28 21.91 -3.61
C SER A 236 0.64 20.53 -3.64
N ILE A 237 1.34 19.49 -4.11
CA ILE A 237 0.81 18.11 -4.06
C ILE A 237 0.56 17.69 -2.61
N ALA A 238 1.49 17.96 -1.70
CA ALA A 238 1.36 17.64 -0.28
C ALA A 238 0.14 18.35 0.35
N ASN A 239 -0.03 19.64 0.09
CA ASN A 239 -1.16 20.42 0.57
C ASN A 239 -2.49 19.86 0.07
N CYS A 240 -2.57 19.45 -1.20
CA CYS A 240 -3.78 18.85 -1.75
C CYS A 240 -4.15 17.51 -1.10
N LEU A 241 -3.16 16.73 -0.70
CA LEU A 241 -3.39 15.49 0.03
C LEU A 241 -3.79 15.78 1.48
N GLU A 242 -3.22 16.81 2.09
CA GLU A 242 -3.58 17.26 3.43
C GLU A 242 -5.04 17.75 3.49
N ASP A 243 -5.50 18.48 2.48
CA ASP A 243 -6.91 18.87 2.33
C ASP A 243 -7.86 17.66 2.20
N GLN A 244 -7.35 16.52 1.72
CA GLN A 244 -8.05 15.23 1.69
C GLN A 244 -7.88 14.42 3.00
N GLY A 245 -7.24 14.99 4.01
CA GLY A 245 -6.97 14.38 5.30
C GLY A 245 -5.87 13.31 5.27
N LEU A 246 -4.86 13.50 4.41
CA LEU A 246 -3.62 12.71 4.39
C LEU A 246 -2.39 13.58 4.67
N SER A 247 -1.61 13.20 5.67
CA SER A 247 -0.25 13.70 5.85
C SER A 247 0.73 12.87 5.02
N THR A 248 1.73 13.52 4.44
CA THR A 248 2.76 12.88 3.62
C THR A 248 4.04 13.70 3.63
N ASN A 249 5.19 13.06 3.40
CA ASN A 249 6.48 13.72 3.21
C ASN A 249 6.78 14.09 1.75
N ILE A 250 5.85 13.91 0.80
CA ILE A 250 6.11 14.21 -0.63
C ILE A 250 6.64 15.64 -0.84
N GLY A 251 6.14 16.60 -0.07
CA GLY A 251 6.48 18.03 -0.16
C GLY A 251 7.90 18.39 0.27
N ILE A 252 8.65 17.44 0.85
CA ILE A 252 10.00 17.63 1.38
C ILE A 252 11.00 16.58 0.88
N LEU A 253 10.65 15.80 -0.15
CA LEU A 253 11.56 14.83 -0.74
C LEU A 253 12.71 15.52 -1.46
N GLU A 254 13.95 15.10 -1.16
CA GLU A 254 15.15 15.63 -1.82
C GLU A 254 15.35 15.09 -3.24
N ASN A 255 14.88 13.87 -3.52
CA ASN A 255 14.94 13.25 -4.85
C ASN A 255 13.65 12.46 -5.14
N PRO A 256 12.61 13.11 -5.69
CA PRO A 256 11.34 12.44 -6.01
C PRO A 256 11.45 11.42 -7.15
N SER A 257 12.49 11.49 -8.00
CA SER A 257 12.71 10.53 -9.08
C SER A 257 13.23 9.17 -8.59
N SER A 258 13.70 9.10 -7.35
CA SER A 258 14.16 7.88 -6.69
C SER A 258 13.92 7.99 -5.18
N THR A 259 12.69 7.75 -4.75
CA THR A 259 12.32 7.92 -3.33
C THR A 259 13.18 7.06 -2.39
N PRO A 260 13.39 7.50 -1.13
CA PRO A 260 14.15 6.73 -0.14
C PRO A 260 13.54 5.36 0.11
N THR A 261 14.40 4.36 0.33
CA THR A 261 14.00 2.97 0.64
C THR A 261 14.12 2.64 2.12
N ASN A 262 14.84 3.45 2.90
CA ASN A 262 14.86 3.35 4.35
C ASN A 262 13.51 3.76 4.91
N GLU A 263 12.86 2.89 5.66
CA GLU A 263 11.53 3.07 6.25
C GLU A 263 11.36 4.37 7.05
N ALA A 264 12.42 4.89 7.67
CA ALA A 264 12.37 6.14 8.43
C ALA A 264 12.10 7.37 7.55
N ASP A 265 12.63 7.35 6.33
CA ASP A 265 12.64 8.49 5.39
C ASP A 265 11.80 8.21 4.13
N ALA A 266 11.34 6.97 3.99
CA ALA A 266 10.54 6.49 2.88
C ALA A 266 9.28 7.31 2.64
N LEU A 267 8.81 7.32 1.40
CA LEU A 267 7.55 7.97 1.05
C LEU A 267 6.40 7.35 1.87
N TYR A 268 5.62 8.20 2.53
CA TYR A 268 4.49 7.76 3.32
C TYR A 268 3.22 8.56 3.08
N PHE A 269 2.10 7.94 3.43
CA PHE A 269 0.78 8.55 3.46
C PHE A 269 0.07 8.12 4.74
N GLU A 270 -0.33 9.08 5.56
CA GLU A 270 -0.89 8.85 6.88
C GLU A 270 -2.27 9.50 7.00
N LYS A 271 -3.28 8.71 7.34
CA LYS A 271 -4.64 9.21 7.54
C LYS A 271 -4.75 9.83 8.92
N SER A 272 -4.99 11.15 8.97
CA SER A 272 -5.13 11.90 10.22
C SER A 272 -6.33 12.84 10.20
N PRO A 273 -7.56 12.34 10.48
CA PRO A 273 -8.71 13.23 10.61
C PRO A 273 -8.77 13.87 12.00
N THR A 274 -8.39 13.16 13.07
CA THR A 274 -8.48 13.62 14.48
C THR A 274 -7.52 12.86 15.42
N GLY A 275 -6.42 12.34 14.87
CA GLY A 275 -5.53 11.35 15.49
C GLY A 275 -5.22 10.26 14.46
N SER A 276 -3.95 9.88 14.31
CA SER A 276 -3.50 8.97 13.26
C SER A 276 -4.20 7.62 13.38
N SER A 277 -5.01 7.25 12.39
CA SER A 277 -5.69 5.94 12.32
C SER A 277 -4.81 4.87 11.69
N GLY A 278 -3.88 5.29 10.83
CA GLY A 278 -2.92 4.42 10.20
C GLY A 278 -2.03 5.16 9.21
N LYS A 279 -0.96 4.49 8.82
CA LYS A 279 0.08 4.99 7.90
C LYS A 279 0.42 3.92 6.88
N MET A 280 0.68 4.34 5.65
CA MET A 280 1.32 3.52 4.63
C MET A 280 2.71 4.05 4.33
N VAL A 281 3.68 3.14 4.16
CA VAL A 281 5.06 3.45 3.81
C VAL A 281 5.49 2.61 2.60
N PHE A 282 6.11 3.26 1.61
CA PHE A 282 6.69 2.61 0.43
C PHE A 282 8.18 2.42 0.62
N THR A 283 8.62 1.19 0.89
CA THR A 283 10.05 0.85 1.09
C THR A 283 10.76 0.46 -0.21
N ALA A 284 10.02 0.33 -1.31
CA ALA A 284 10.58 0.28 -2.67
C ALA A 284 10.76 1.70 -3.20
N SER A 285 11.81 1.92 -4.00
CA SER A 285 12.03 3.23 -4.62
C SER A 285 11.01 3.47 -5.73
N LEU A 286 10.41 4.65 -5.72
CA LEU A 286 9.44 5.12 -6.69
C LEU A 286 10.01 6.30 -7.47
N ASN A 287 9.60 6.42 -8.73
CA ASN A 287 9.85 7.63 -9.51
C ASN A 287 8.56 8.44 -9.62
N LEU A 288 8.48 9.51 -8.84
CA LEU A 288 7.31 10.38 -8.76
C LEU A 288 7.17 11.33 -9.95
N THR A 289 8.05 11.26 -10.95
CA THR A 289 7.85 11.95 -12.24
C THR A 289 7.06 11.10 -13.24
N ASN A 290 6.75 9.85 -12.89
CA ASN A 290 5.81 9.03 -13.63
C ASN A 290 4.38 9.55 -13.41
N GLN A 291 3.76 10.07 -14.46
CA GLN A 291 2.41 10.63 -14.38
C GLN A 291 1.37 9.61 -13.90
N ASP A 292 1.49 8.34 -14.26
CA ASP A 292 0.56 7.30 -13.81
C ASP A 292 0.68 7.08 -12.30
N THR A 293 1.91 7.06 -11.77
CA THR A 293 2.17 6.98 -10.33
C THR A 293 1.62 8.20 -9.60
N VAL A 294 1.86 9.41 -10.11
CA VAL A 294 1.34 10.65 -9.50
C VAL A 294 -0.18 10.67 -9.47
N ASN A 295 -0.83 10.30 -10.57
CA ASN A 295 -2.30 10.29 -10.66
C ASN A 295 -2.94 9.35 -9.62
N VAL A 296 -2.30 8.21 -9.35
CA VAL A 296 -2.74 7.24 -8.33
C VAL A 296 -2.53 7.81 -6.93
N LEU A 297 -1.34 8.32 -6.65
CA LEU A 297 -0.99 8.84 -5.33
C LEU A 297 -1.79 10.10 -4.95
N GLN A 298 -2.09 10.98 -5.90
CA GLN A 298 -2.91 12.19 -5.67
C GLN A 298 -4.36 11.88 -5.31
N GLN A 299 -4.88 10.72 -5.73
CA GLN A 299 -6.23 10.28 -5.39
C GLN A 299 -6.29 9.52 -4.07
N LEU A 300 -5.13 9.12 -3.52
CA LEU A 300 -5.05 8.25 -2.35
C LEU A 300 -5.83 8.81 -1.15
N GLY A 301 -5.96 10.13 -0.99
CA GLY A 301 -6.70 10.72 0.13
C GLY A 301 -8.19 10.39 0.16
N THR A 302 -8.80 10.25 -1.01
CA THR A 302 -10.21 9.84 -1.15
C THR A 302 -10.39 8.33 -1.29
N LYS A 303 -9.32 7.64 -1.68
CA LYS A 303 -9.30 6.23 -2.10
C LYS A 303 -8.79 5.27 -1.02
N MET A 304 -7.98 5.78 -0.09
CA MET A 304 -7.50 5.08 1.09
C MET A 304 -8.42 5.37 2.27
N GLN A 305 -9.02 4.31 2.80
CA GLN A 305 -9.75 4.33 4.05
C GLN A 305 -8.87 3.73 5.14
N MET A 306 -8.70 4.45 6.25
CA MET A 306 -8.04 3.95 7.44
C MET A 306 -8.82 4.39 8.66
N SER A 307 -9.12 3.42 9.54
CA SER A 307 -9.70 3.60 10.87
C SER A 307 -9.09 2.56 11.80
N ASP A 308 -9.35 2.65 13.10
CA ASP A 308 -8.85 1.65 14.08
C ASP A 308 -9.24 0.23 13.63
N GLY A 309 -8.24 -0.60 13.38
CA GLY A 309 -8.40 -2.00 12.97
C GLY A 309 -8.88 -2.22 11.53
N HIS A 310 -8.93 -1.18 10.70
CA HIS A 310 -9.36 -1.30 9.31
C HIS A 310 -8.52 -0.44 8.36
N ALA A 311 -8.09 -1.02 7.25
CA ALA A 311 -7.52 -0.30 6.12
C ALA A 311 -8.09 -0.86 4.82
N ALA A 312 -8.56 0.01 3.93
CA ALA A 312 -9.04 -0.41 2.61
C ALA A 312 -8.59 0.55 1.51
N PHE A 313 -8.42 -0.02 0.32
CA PHE A 313 -8.06 0.68 -0.91
C PHE A 313 -9.10 0.35 -1.98
N ASP A 314 -9.50 1.33 -2.78
CA ASP A 314 -10.36 1.04 -3.92
C ASP A 314 -9.62 0.23 -5.00
N SER A 315 -10.38 -0.42 -5.88
CA SER A 315 -9.86 -1.35 -6.89
C SER A 315 -8.82 -0.75 -7.83
N ASP A 316 -8.96 0.54 -8.16
CA ASP A 316 -8.11 1.19 -9.16
C ASP A 316 -6.74 1.51 -8.53
N THR A 317 -6.74 2.09 -7.33
CA THR A 317 -5.53 2.31 -6.53
C THR A 317 -4.87 1.00 -6.14
N ALA A 318 -5.66 -0.01 -5.79
CA ALA A 318 -5.18 -1.35 -5.46
C ALA A 318 -4.33 -1.97 -6.57
N SER A 319 -4.84 -1.93 -7.80
CA SER A 319 -4.18 -2.50 -8.98
C SER A 319 -2.90 -1.73 -9.32
N ALA A 320 -2.93 -0.40 -9.21
CA ALA A 320 -1.78 0.44 -9.52
C ALA A 320 -0.63 0.28 -8.51
N MET A 321 -0.94 -0.06 -7.26
CA MET A 321 0.05 -0.19 -6.20
C MET A 321 0.55 -1.63 -6.00
N GLU A 322 -0.10 -2.63 -6.62
CA GLU A 322 0.33 -4.04 -6.60
C GLU A 322 1.80 -4.23 -7.02
N ILE A 323 2.28 -3.38 -7.94
CA ILE A 323 3.64 -3.46 -8.48
C ILE A 323 4.71 -3.08 -7.45
N THR A 324 4.38 -2.19 -6.51
CA THR A 324 5.37 -1.58 -5.60
C THR A 324 5.24 -2.09 -4.17
N GLY A 325 4.07 -2.66 -3.81
CA GLY A 325 3.77 -3.11 -2.45
C GLY A 325 3.83 -1.95 -1.45
N GLY A 326 3.51 -2.22 -0.19
CA GLY A 326 3.65 -1.21 0.85
C GLY A 326 3.45 -1.75 2.24
N LYS A 327 4.13 -1.12 3.18
CA LYS A 327 4.06 -1.45 4.59
C LYS A 327 2.96 -0.62 5.24
N ILE A 328 2.00 -1.29 5.86
CA ILE A 328 0.84 -0.70 6.51
C ILE A 328 1.06 -0.71 8.02
N TYR A 329 0.72 0.39 8.66
CA TYR A 329 0.68 0.57 10.11
C TYR A 329 -0.75 0.91 10.49
N MET A 330 -1.32 0.14 11.41
CA MET A 330 -2.61 0.42 12.04
C MET A 330 -2.35 0.79 13.50
N TYR A 331 -2.85 1.95 13.91
CA TYR A 331 -2.58 2.52 15.22
C TYR A 331 -3.72 2.28 16.22
N ASN A 332 -3.46 2.56 17.49
CA ASN A 332 -4.44 2.58 18.60
C ASN A 332 -5.21 1.28 18.80
N LEU A 333 -4.63 0.16 18.39
CA LEU A 333 -5.28 -1.13 18.50
C LEU A 333 -5.23 -1.62 19.95
N PRO A 334 -6.35 -2.05 20.55
CA PRO A 334 -6.44 -2.36 21.98
C PRO A 334 -6.03 -3.80 22.34
N PHE A 335 -5.17 -4.45 21.54
CA PHE A 335 -4.83 -5.86 21.73
C PHE A 335 -3.66 -6.04 22.71
N SER A 336 -3.66 -7.15 23.44
CA SER A 336 -2.56 -7.55 24.34
C SER A 336 -1.53 -8.47 23.66
N THR A 337 -1.87 -9.00 22.49
CA THR A 337 -1.05 -9.87 21.65
C THR A 337 -1.26 -9.53 20.18
N THR A 338 -0.40 -10.02 19.29
CA THR A 338 -0.51 -9.79 17.84
C THR A 338 -1.85 -10.30 17.30
N PRO A 339 -2.74 -9.42 16.81
CA PRO A 339 -4.02 -9.85 16.26
C PRO A 339 -3.83 -10.46 14.86
N ASN A 340 -4.81 -11.26 14.43
CA ASN A 340 -4.83 -11.78 13.06
C ASN A 340 -5.33 -10.72 12.08
N ILE A 341 -4.79 -10.73 10.87
CA ILE A 341 -5.23 -9.87 9.77
C ILE A 341 -6.20 -10.66 8.90
N LEU A 342 -7.37 -10.09 8.63
CA LEU A 342 -8.28 -10.56 7.60
C LEU A 342 -8.03 -9.78 6.31
N VAL A 343 -7.95 -10.46 5.18
CA VAL A 343 -7.85 -9.89 3.83
C VAL A 343 -9.18 -10.16 3.13
N ASN A 344 -9.91 -9.10 2.78
CA ASN A 344 -11.27 -9.18 2.23
C ASN A 344 -12.22 -10.05 3.08
N GLY A 345 -12.07 -9.98 4.41
CA GLY A 345 -12.87 -10.75 5.37
C GLY A 345 -12.49 -12.22 5.50
N VAL A 346 -11.38 -12.67 4.90
CA VAL A 346 -10.84 -14.03 5.04
C VAL A 346 -9.52 -13.95 5.81
N PRO A 347 -9.23 -14.84 6.78
CA PRO A 347 -7.92 -14.86 7.43
C PRO A 347 -6.78 -14.87 6.41
N SER A 348 -5.87 -13.91 6.55
CA SER A 348 -4.72 -13.78 5.66
C SER A 348 -3.86 -15.04 5.67
N THR A 349 -3.37 -15.41 4.50
CA THR A 349 -2.30 -16.39 4.35
C THR A 349 -0.96 -15.66 4.23
N GLY A 350 0.16 -16.36 4.42
CA GLY A 350 1.50 -15.77 4.23
C GLY A 350 1.79 -15.30 2.80
N VAL A 351 0.85 -15.48 1.86
CA VAL A 351 0.89 -14.96 0.48
C VAL A 351 0.29 -13.57 0.39
N ASP A 352 -0.70 -13.24 1.22
CA ASP A 352 -1.44 -11.97 1.14
C ASP A 352 -0.73 -10.84 1.89
N VAL A 353 -0.18 -11.17 3.06
CA VAL A 353 0.58 -10.27 3.93
C VAL A 353 1.85 -10.94 4.44
N SER A 354 2.87 -10.14 4.69
CA SER A 354 4.13 -10.61 5.27
C SER A 354 4.66 -9.64 6.32
N GLY A 355 5.67 -10.05 7.10
CA GLY A 355 6.34 -9.18 8.07
C GLY A 355 5.43 -8.66 9.20
N VAL A 356 4.42 -9.45 9.58
CA VAL A 356 3.45 -9.06 10.62
C VAL A 356 4.14 -8.89 11.97
N SER A 357 3.98 -7.72 12.58
CA SER A 357 4.48 -7.38 13.90
C SER A 357 3.45 -6.55 14.65
N TYR A 358 3.35 -6.74 15.96
CA TYR A 358 2.48 -5.95 16.81
C TYR A 358 3.21 -5.54 18.08
N ASP A 359 3.33 -4.24 18.30
CA ASP A 359 3.96 -3.67 19.48
C ASP A 359 3.20 -2.42 19.92
N SER A 360 2.94 -2.33 21.22
CA SER A 360 2.43 -1.11 21.88
C SER A 360 1.22 -0.46 21.18
N GLY A 361 0.27 -1.26 20.70
CA GLY A 361 -0.94 -0.76 20.04
C GLY A 361 -0.81 -0.53 18.53
N ILE A 362 0.34 -0.86 17.94
CA ILE A 362 0.65 -0.66 16.53
C ILE A 362 0.82 -2.00 15.85
N LEU A 363 -0.07 -2.32 14.91
CA LEU A 363 0.07 -3.48 14.02
C LEU A 363 0.72 -3.04 12.72
N THR A 364 1.74 -3.78 12.30
CA THR A 364 2.52 -3.48 11.12
C THR A 364 2.64 -4.72 10.25
N PHE A 365 2.45 -4.59 8.94
CA PHE A 365 2.61 -5.67 7.97
C PHE A 365 2.87 -5.13 6.56
N THR A 366 3.48 -5.93 5.70
CA THR A 366 3.62 -5.62 4.27
C THR A 366 2.47 -6.27 3.50
N ALA A 367 1.72 -5.46 2.75
CA ALA A 367 0.69 -5.92 1.84
C ALA A 367 1.32 -6.24 0.46
N ASN A 368 1.09 -7.46 -0.03
CA ASN A 368 1.50 -7.85 -1.38
C ASN A 368 0.46 -7.42 -2.43
N HIS A 369 -0.81 -7.33 -2.03
CA HIS A 369 -1.90 -6.78 -2.82
C HIS A 369 -2.73 -5.85 -1.95
N PHE A 370 -2.94 -4.61 -2.39
CA PHE A 370 -3.74 -3.65 -1.64
C PHE A 370 -5.23 -3.97 -1.82
N THR A 371 -5.93 -4.31 -0.74
CA THR A 371 -7.36 -4.63 -0.76
C THR A 371 -8.02 -4.12 0.53
N SER A 372 -8.90 -4.88 1.17
CA SER A 372 -9.37 -4.59 2.54
C SER A 372 -8.61 -5.43 3.56
N PHE A 373 -8.19 -4.79 4.64
CA PHE A 373 -7.52 -5.37 5.79
C PHE A 373 -8.30 -5.04 7.05
N ASP A 374 -8.70 -6.07 7.79
CA ASP A 374 -9.55 -5.94 8.97
C ASP A 374 -8.97 -6.69 10.17
N VAL A 375 -9.18 -6.13 11.36
CA VAL A 375 -8.70 -6.65 12.64
C VAL A 375 -9.75 -6.41 13.73
N PHE A 376 -10.47 -7.46 14.13
CA PHE A 376 -11.52 -7.38 15.16
C PHE A 376 -11.39 -8.48 16.21
N ASP A 377 -11.26 -8.13 17.50
CA ASP A 377 -11.41 -9.10 18.60
C ASP A 377 -12.86 -9.24 19.08
N THR A 378 -13.77 -8.38 18.65
CA THR A 378 -15.17 -8.37 19.09
C THR A 378 -16.07 -7.99 17.93
N VAL A 379 -17.01 -8.87 17.58
CA VAL A 379 -18.01 -8.63 16.53
C VAL A 379 -19.41 -8.65 17.13
N TYR A 380 -20.22 -7.64 16.82
CA TYR A 380 -21.60 -7.54 17.27
C TYR A 380 -22.58 -8.03 16.20
N VAL A 381 -23.51 -8.89 16.61
CA VAL A 381 -24.54 -9.48 15.75
C VAL A 381 -25.92 -9.08 16.26
N ARG A 382 -26.78 -8.58 15.36
CA ARG A 382 -28.16 -8.17 15.68
C ARG A 382 -29.13 -8.52 14.55
N THR A 383 -30.37 -8.84 14.89
CA THR A 383 -31.40 -9.11 13.87
C THR A 383 -31.78 -7.90 12.99
N ASP A 384 -31.52 -6.69 13.48
CA ASP A 384 -31.68 -5.39 12.78
C ASP A 384 -30.37 -4.85 12.19
N GLY A 385 -29.32 -5.68 12.13
CA GLY A 385 -28.04 -5.38 11.45
C GLY A 385 -28.08 -5.64 9.94
N ASP A 386 -26.93 -5.45 9.28
CA ASP A 386 -26.79 -5.64 7.82
C ASP A 386 -25.43 -6.27 7.46
N ASP A 387 -25.42 -7.41 6.76
CA ASP A 387 -24.18 -8.14 6.40
C ASP A 387 -23.41 -7.53 5.22
N THR A 388 -24.02 -6.61 4.47
CA THR A 388 -23.44 -5.96 3.29
C THR A 388 -22.87 -4.58 3.61
N ILE A 389 -23.47 -3.89 4.57
CA ILE A 389 -23.09 -2.53 4.96
C ILE A 389 -22.24 -2.52 6.22
N CYS A 390 -22.52 -3.37 7.22
CA CYS A 390 -21.88 -3.29 8.53
C CYS A 390 -20.61 -4.15 8.64
N ASN A 391 -19.67 -3.64 9.44
CA ASN A 391 -18.41 -4.33 9.73
C ASN A 391 -18.40 -5.09 11.07
N GLY A 392 -19.46 -4.96 11.87
CA GLY A 392 -19.59 -5.65 13.15
C GLY A 392 -18.92 -4.95 14.34
N GLY A 393 -18.29 -3.79 14.13
CA GLY A 393 -17.46 -3.10 15.13
C GLY A 393 -18.22 -2.43 16.27
N THR A 394 -19.53 -2.18 16.14
CA THR A 394 -20.35 -1.60 17.23
C THR A 394 -21.69 -2.31 17.42
N ASN A 395 -22.24 -2.27 18.63
CA ASN A 395 -23.57 -2.81 18.95
C ASN A 395 -24.69 -1.82 18.57
N SER A 396 -24.74 -1.43 17.30
CA SER A 396 -25.72 -0.47 16.77
C SER A 396 -26.40 -1.03 15.52
N PRO A 397 -27.67 -0.69 15.24
CA PRO A 397 -28.26 -0.94 13.93
C PRO A 397 -27.54 -0.12 12.85
N VAL A 398 -27.81 -0.43 11.58
CA VAL A 398 -27.25 0.34 10.46
C VAL A 398 -27.66 1.81 10.57
N ALA A 399 -26.68 2.73 10.50
CA ALA A 399 -26.98 4.15 10.34
C ALA A 399 -27.53 4.37 8.91
N SER A 400 -28.12 5.52 8.61
CA SER A 400 -28.61 5.86 7.26
C SER A 400 -27.73 5.29 6.13
N PHE A 401 -28.35 4.74 5.08
CA PHE A 401 -27.74 3.98 3.97
C PHE A 401 -26.65 4.73 3.17
N VAL A 402 -25.49 5.02 3.76
CA VAL A 402 -24.36 5.66 3.08
C VAL A 402 -23.07 4.85 3.25
N GLY A 403 -22.66 4.18 2.16
CA GLY A 403 -21.38 3.47 2.08
C GLY A 403 -21.39 2.02 2.59
N THR A 404 -20.31 1.30 2.30
CA THR A 404 -20.00 -0.03 2.83
C THR A 404 -19.05 0.10 4.03
N ASN A 405 -18.94 -0.95 4.85
CA ASN A 405 -18.03 -1.01 6.02
C ASN A 405 -18.35 -0.02 7.16
N GLN A 406 -19.63 0.27 7.39
CA GLN A 406 -20.04 1.13 8.50
C GLN A 406 -19.81 0.46 9.88
N PRO A 407 -19.45 1.24 10.92
CA PRO A 407 -19.31 0.76 12.29
C PRO A 407 -20.68 0.47 12.93
N CYS A 408 -21.30 -0.63 12.53
CA CYS A 408 -22.59 -1.14 13.02
C CYS A 408 -22.56 -2.67 13.14
N ALA A 409 -23.60 -3.27 13.69
CA ALA A 409 -23.68 -4.72 13.88
C ALA A 409 -24.04 -5.45 12.58
N VAL A 410 -23.41 -6.61 12.36
CA VAL A 410 -23.82 -7.51 11.28
C VAL A 410 -25.11 -8.25 11.62
N LYS A 411 -25.78 -8.78 10.60
CA LYS A 411 -27.10 -9.39 10.72
C LYS A 411 -27.06 -10.84 11.16
N THR A 412 -26.15 -11.62 10.58
CA THR A 412 -26.05 -13.07 10.81
C THR A 412 -24.88 -13.42 11.73
N ILE A 413 -25.05 -14.50 12.51
CA ILE A 413 -23.98 -15.01 13.37
C ILE A 413 -22.88 -15.62 12.49
N ALA A 414 -23.22 -16.27 11.37
CA ALA A 414 -22.24 -16.76 10.41
C ALA A 414 -21.33 -15.65 9.87
N LYS A 415 -21.89 -14.48 9.52
CA LYS A 415 -21.08 -13.31 9.15
C LYS A 415 -20.18 -12.87 10.29
N GLY A 416 -20.71 -12.79 11.51
CA GLY A 416 -19.91 -12.46 12.69
C GLY A 416 -18.75 -13.42 12.95
N ILE A 417 -18.96 -14.73 12.79
CA ILE A 417 -17.91 -15.75 12.91
C ILE A 417 -16.85 -15.58 11.80
N SER A 418 -17.24 -15.24 10.59
CA SER A 418 -16.29 -15.00 9.48
C SER A 418 -15.40 -13.77 9.70
N GLN A 419 -15.89 -12.77 10.44
CA GLN A 419 -15.21 -11.49 10.67
C GLN A 419 -14.41 -11.42 11.97
N VAL A 420 -14.70 -12.28 12.94
CA VAL A 420 -13.99 -12.24 14.22
C VAL A 420 -12.60 -12.89 14.08
N SER A 421 -11.60 -12.29 14.70
CA SER A 421 -10.27 -12.90 14.79
C SER A 421 -10.30 -14.14 15.66
N THR A 422 -9.30 -15.02 15.50
CA THR A 422 -9.01 -16.07 16.49
C THR A 422 -8.82 -15.45 17.88
N GLU A 423 -9.30 -16.14 18.91
CA GLU A 423 -9.47 -15.73 20.30
C GLU A 423 -10.45 -14.58 20.55
N GLY A 424 -11.04 -14.03 19.48
CA GLY A 424 -12.04 -12.96 19.56
C GLY A 424 -13.42 -13.45 20.00
N THR A 425 -14.34 -12.50 20.15
CA THR A 425 -15.66 -12.66 20.73
C THR A 425 -16.75 -12.25 19.75
N VAL A 426 -17.72 -13.12 19.50
CA VAL A 426 -18.96 -12.79 18.79
C VAL A 426 -20.06 -12.53 19.81
N ASN A 427 -20.45 -11.27 19.97
CA ASN A 427 -21.50 -10.81 20.87
C ASN A 427 -22.86 -10.78 20.14
N VAL A 428 -23.73 -11.70 20.48
CA VAL A 428 -25.04 -11.86 19.83
C VAL A 428 -26.14 -11.19 20.66
N ALA A 429 -26.83 -10.21 20.07
CA ALA A 429 -27.97 -9.55 20.69
C ALA A 429 -29.19 -10.48 20.82
N ALA A 430 -30.18 -10.06 21.62
CA ALA A 430 -31.47 -10.73 21.69
C ALA A 430 -32.09 -10.88 20.29
N GLY A 431 -32.67 -12.05 20.01
CA GLY A 431 -33.22 -12.38 18.70
C GLY A 431 -33.26 -13.86 18.42
N THR A 432 -33.85 -14.22 17.28
CA THR A 432 -33.82 -15.58 16.73
C THR A 432 -33.06 -15.56 15.41
N TYR A 433 -32.02 -16.38 15.34
CA TYR A 433 -31.12 -16.49 14.20
C TYR A 433 -31.31 -17.88 13.57
N ASN A 434 -31.79 -17.91 12.33
CA ASN A 434 -32.20 -19.15 11.65
C ASN A 434 -31.09 -19.68 10.73
N GLU A 435 -30.04 -20.23 11.31
CA GLU A 435 -28.82 -20.61 10.59
C GLU A 435 -28.07 -21.75 11.30
N ASN A 436 -27.36 -22.57 10.51
CA ASN A 436 -26.38 -23.54 11.02
C ASN A 436 -25.02 -22.86 11.15
N LEU A 437 -24.32 -23.10 12.27
CA LEU A 437 -23.03 -22.48 12.54
C LEU A 437 -21.90 -23.49 12.37
N ASN A 438 -20.84 -23.04 11.70
CA ASN A 438 -19.56 -23.73 11.62
C ASN A 438 -18.49 -22.82 12.24
N ILE A 439 -17.92 -23.26 13.36
CA ILE A 439 -16.88 -22.52 14.09
C ILE A 439 -15.54 -23.21 13.81
N ASP A 440 -14.74 -22.61 12.96
CA ASP A 440 -13.50 -23.16 12.40
C ASP A 440 -12.22 -22.50 12.99
N ARG A 441 -12.37 -21.62 13.98
CA ARG A 441 -11.26 -21.02 14.74
C ARG A 441 -11.62 -20.86 16.22
N SER A 442 -10.61 -20.76 17.09
CA SER A 442 -10.79 -20.49 18.53
C SER A 442 -11.50 -19.16 18.71
N ILE A 443 -12.70 -19.11 19.28
CA ILE A 443 -13.49 -17.87 19.51
C ILE A 443 -14.38 -18.03 20.75
N THR A 444 -14.87 -16.90 21.26
CA THR A 444 -16.00 -16.85 22.21
C THR A 444 -17.29 -16.44 21.50
N LEU A 445 -18.24 -17.34 21.30
CA LEU A 445 -19.58 -17.02 20.83
C LEU A 445 -20.51 -16.87 22.04
N LYS A 446 -21.04 -15.67 22.28
CA LYS A 446 -21.84 -15.39 23.48
C LYS A 446 -23.07 -14.52 23.24
N SER A 447 -24.11 -14.74 24.03
CA SER A 447 -25.24 -13.80 24.10
C SER A 447 -24.91 -12.58 24.96
N THR A 448 -25.43 -11.42 24.57
CA THR A 448 -25.43 -10.21 25.41
C THR A 448 -26.66 -10.08 26.31
N SER A 449 -27.69 -10.91 26.07
CA SER A 449 -29.00 -10.85 26.74
C SER A 449 -29.38 -12.16 27.45
N GLY A 450 -28.48 -13.15 27.45
CA GLY A 450 -28.66 -14.48 28.03
C GLY A 450 -29.52 -15.43 27.20
N ALA A 451 -29.48 -16.71 27.56
CA ALA A 451 -30.03 -17.80 26.75
C ALA A 451 -31.53 -17.63 26.46
N ALA A 452 -32.30 -17.12 27.41
CA ALA A 452 -33.73 -16.92 27.26
C ALA A 452 -34.12 -15.98 26.10
N ASN A 453 -33.20 -15.10 25.68
CA ASN A 453 -33.48 -14.05 24.71
C ASN A 453 -32.73 -14.20 23.38
N THR A 454 -31.72 -15.08 23.31
CA THR A 454 -30.91 -15.29 22.11
C THR A 454 -31.02 -16.74 21.65
N THR A 455 -31.71 -16.97 20.54
CA THR A 455 -31.99 -18.31 20.01
C THR A 455 -31.29 -18.53 18.68
N ILE A 456 -30.60 -19.66 18.55
CA ILE A 456 -30.07 -20.19 17.30
C ILE A 456 -30.95 -21.39 16.94
N ALA A 457 -31.59 -21.32 15.77
CA ALA A 457 -32.57 -22.30 15.33
C ALA A 457 -32.24 -22.79 13.91
N ALA A 458 -32.05 -24.09 13.74
CA ALA A 458 -31.79 -24.67 12.42
C ALA A 458 -32.34 -26.09 12.32
N SER A 459 -32.13 -26.79 11.21
CA SER A 459 -32.31 -28.25 11.12
C SER A 459 -30.97 -28.97 11.25
N GLY A 460 -30.96 -30.27 11.55
CA GLY A 460 -29.71 -31.04 11.59
C GLY A 460 -28.84 -30.72 12.81
N THR A 461 -27.55 -30.51 12.58
CA THR A 461 -26.58 -30.07 13.60
C THR A 461 -26.53 -28.55 13.66
N VAL A 462 -26.98 -27.95 14.76
CA VAL A 462 -27.13 -26.48 14.84
C VAL A 462 -25.78 -25.78 14.93
N ILE A 463 -24.89 -26.24 15.81
CA ILE A 463 -23.53 -25.69 15.97
C ILE A 463 -22.51 -26.82 15.79
N THR A 464 -21.61 -26.64 14.83
CA THR A 464 -20.45 -27.50 14.60
C THR A 464 -19.18 -26.74 15.00
N ILE A 465 -18.40 -27.32 15.90
CA ILE A 465 -17.11 -26.81 16.35
C ILE A 465 -16.01 -27.63 15.69
N ASN A 466 -15.26 -26.96 14.81
CA ASN A 466 -14.13 -27.48 14.03
C ASN A 466 -12.79 -26.83 14.45
N ALA A 467 -12.68 -26.36 15.71
CA ALA A 467 -11.48 -25.78 16.27
C ALA A 467 -11.36 -26.01 17.78
N ASN A 468 -10.12 -25.94 18.29
CA ASN A 468 -9.83 -25.90 19.73
C ASN A 468 -10.17 -24.52 20.31
N GLY A 469 -10.31 -24.42 21.64
CA GLY A 469 -10.36 -23.12 22.33
C GLY A 469 -11.70 -22.38 22.24
N VAL A 470 -12.76 -23.05 21.77
CA VAL A 470 -14.06 -22.41 21.54
C VAL A 470 -14.88 -22.31 22.83
N VAL A 471 -15.41 -21.12 23.08
CA VAL A 471 -16.37 -20.83 24.16
C VAL A 471 -17.76 -20.59 23.57
N ILE A 472 -18.77 -21.27 24.08
CA ILE A 472 -20.19 -21.08 23.73
C ILE A 472 -20.94 -20.67 24.99
N ASP A 473 -21.39 -19.41 25.09
CA ASP A 473 -21.92 -18.84 26.33
C ASP A 473 -23.30 -18.20 26.19
N GLY A 474 -24.27 -18.73 26.95
CA GLY A 474 -25.53 -18.02 27.17
C GLY A 474 -26.50 -18.02 25.99
N LEU A 475 -26.52 -19.06 25.15
CA LEU A 475 -27.38 -19.16 23.97
C LEU A 475 -28.49 -20.19 24.15
N THR A 476 -29.64 -19.99 23.52
CA THR A 476 -30.60 -21.08 23.26
C THR A 476 -30.25 -21.75 21.93
N VAL A 477 -30.11 -23.07 21.93
CA VAL A 477 -29.81 -23.89 20.74
C VAL A 477 -30.94 -24.88 20.54
N THR A 478 -31.59 -24.83 19.38
CA THR A 478 -32.68 -25.71 18.99
C THR A 478 -32.53 -26.16 17.54
N ASN A 479 -32.81 -27.44 17.27
CA ASN A 479 -32.85 -27.96 15.91
C ASN A 479 -34.30 -28.08 15.38
N ASN A 480 -35.23 -27.36 16.02
CA ASN A 480 -36.65 -27.34 15.72
C ASN A 480 -37.30 -28.73 15.77
N SER A 481 -36.85 -29.58 16.69
CA SER A 481 -37.30 -30.98 16.81
C SER A 481 -37.12 -31.79 15.53
N THR A 482 -35.98 -31.62 14.85
CA THR A 482 -35.61 -32.40 13.66
C THR A 482 -34.50 -33.39 13.98
N SER A 483 -34.20 -34.34 13.09
CA SER A 483 -33.05 -35.24 13.30
C SER A 483 -31.73 -34.47 13.28
N GLY A 484 -30.90 -34.65 14.32
CA GLY A 484 -29.57 -34.07 14.40
C GLY A 484 -29.08 -33.81 15.83
N MET A 485 -28.25 -32.78 15.96
CA MET A 485 -27.50 -32.46 17.16
C MET A 485 -27.62 -30.97 17.51
N GLY A 486 -27.57 -30.63 18.80
CA GLY A 486 -27.47 -29.24 19.22
C GLY A 486 -26.08 -28.68 18.94
N ILE A 487 -25.09 -29.16 19.68
CA ILE A 487 -23.68 -28.78 19.56
C ILE A 487 -22.84 -30.04 19.30
N TYR A 488 -21.98 -30.00 18.30
CA TYR A 488 -21.10 -31.10 17.91
C TYR A 488 -19.66 -30.64 17.78
N ALA A 489 -18.71 -31.43 18.29
CA ALA A 489 -17.27 -31.28 18.06
C ALA A 489 -16.63 -32.66 17.90
N SER A 490 -15.65 -32.80 16.99
CA SER A 490 -14.81 -33.99 16.88
C SER A 490 -13.35 -33.58 16.93
N ASP A 491 -12.55 -34.24 17.76
CA ASP A 491 -11.10 -34.10 17.77
C ASP A 491 -10.60 -32.69 18.18
N HIS A 492 -11.42 -31.98 18.96
CA HIS A 492 -11.12 -30.63 19.45
C HIS A 492 -11.17 -30.52 20.98
N SER A 493 -10.18 -29.81 21.54
CA SER A 493 -9.90 -29.62 22.97
C SER A 493 -10.14 -28.17 23.41
N ASN A 494 -10.06 -27.91 24.71
CA ASN A 494 -10.17 -26.58 25.32
C ASN A 494 -11.53 -25.92 25.03
N LEU A 495 -12.62 -26.67 25.20
CA LEU A 495 -13.97 -26.19 24.90
C LEU A 495 -14.69 -25.77 26.18
N ASP A 496 -15.30 -24.59 26.19
CA ASP A 496 -16.14 -24.13 27.30
C ASP A 496 -17.56 -23.83 26.84
N ILE A 497 -18.46 -24.80 27.05
CA ILE A 497 -19.87 -24.69 26.72
C ILE A 497 -20.60 -24.36 28.03
N LYS A 498 -21.07 -23.13 28.18
CA LYS A 498 -21.66 -22.67 29.44
C LYS A 498 -22.90 -21.81 29.34
N ASN A 499 -23.72 -21.84 30.37
CA ASN A 499 -24.92 -21.00 30.51
C ASN A 499 -25.96 -21.13 29.37
N ASN A 500 -25.88 -22.17 28.53
CA ASN A 500 -26.75 -22.33 27.37
C ASN A 500 -28.06 -23.05 27.73
N THR A 501 -29.12 -22.82 26.94
CA THR A 501 -30.32 -23.67 26.92
C THR A 501 -30.32 -24.51 25.66
N ILE A 502 -30.15 -25.82 25.77
CA ILE A 502 -30.14 -26.73 24.61
C ILE A 502 -31.43 -27.53 24.67
N THR A 503 -32.33 -27.29 23.72
CA THR A 503 -33.69 -27.83 23.79
C THR A 503 -34.26 -28.16 22.44
N ASN A 504 -35.32 -28.98 22.44
CA ASN A 504 -36.05 -29.40 21.25
C ASN A 504 -35.12 -29.95 20.16
N ILE A 505 -34.26 -30.90 20.56
CA ILE A 505 -33.34 -31.60 19.67
C ILE A 505 -33.87 -33.01 19.39
N GLY A 506 -33.99 -33.37 18.11
CA GLY A 506 -34.57 -34.65 17.71
C GLY A 506 -36.09 -34.67 17.80
N ASN A 507 -36.69 -35.80 17.48
CA ASN A 507 -38.13 -36.02 17.61
C ASN A 507 -38.44 -37.46 18.07
N GLY A 508 -39.74 -37.78 18.18
CA GLY A 508 -40.23 -39.11 18.55
C GLY A 508 -40.38 -40.08 17.36
N GLU A 509 -40.01 -39.68 16.14
CA GLU A 509 -40.08 -40.55 14.97
C GLU A 509 -38.99 -41.62 15.02
N ASN A 510 -39.32 -42.80 14.49
CA ASN A 510 -38.40 -43.94 14.49
C ASN A 510 -37.09 -43.59 13.76
N ASP A 511 -35.99 -44.15 14.23
CA ASP A 511 -34.67 -43.99 13.61
C ASP A 511 -34.11 -42.55 13.49
N VAL A 512 -34.62 -41.62 14.31
CA VAL A 512 -34.11 -40.23 14.40
C VAL A 512 -32.97 -40.08 15.41
N VAL A 513 -31.97 -39.26 15.08
CA VAL A 513 -30.90 -38.86 15.99
C VAL A 513 -31.34 -37.61 16.74
N GLY A 514 -31.29 -37.63 18.08
CA GLY A 514 -31.43 -36.41 18.87
C GLY A 514 -30.43 -36.38 20.00
N ARG A 515 -29.46 -35.46 19.91
CA ARG A 515 -28.42 -35.31 20.93
C ARG A 515 -28.13 -33.85 21.23
N GLY A 516 -28.06 -33.50 22.51
CA GLY A 516 -27.80 -32.13 22.95
C GLY A 516 -26.37 -31.68 22.61
N VAL A 517 -25.40 -32.08 23.42
CA VAL A 517 -23.96 -31.82 23.20
C VAL A 517 -23.23 -33.11 22.88
N VAL A 518 -22.44 -33.13 21.81
CA VAL A 518 -21.68 -34.29 21.36
C VAL A 518 -20.22 -33.89 21.16
N ILE A 519 -19.32 -34.50 21.93
CA ILE A 519 -17.86 -34.33 21.83
C ILE A 519 -17.24 -35.68 21.51
N VAL A 520 -16.57 -35.77 20.37
CA VAL A 520 -15.98 -37.01 19.85
C VAL A 520 -14.45 -36.91 19.91
N SER A 521 -13.78 -37.97 20.33
CA SER A 521 -12.32 -38.15 20.20
C SER A 521 -12.11 -39.35 19.31
N SER A 522 -12.04 -39.12 17.99
CA SER A 522 -11.97 -40.15 16.96
C SER A 522 -10.54 -40.33 16.46
N ALA A 523 -9.97 -39.30 15.85
CA ALA A 523 -8.62 -39.32 15.33
C ALA A 523 -7.59 -38.74 16.30
N SER A 524 -8.00 -37.81 17.17
CA SER A 524 -7.12 -37.08 18.09
C SER A 524 -7.66 -37.11 19.52
N PRO A 525 -6.77 -37.11 20.54
CA PRO A 525 -7.16 -36.92 21.93
C PRO A 525 -7.93 -35.59 22.12
N VAL A 526 -8.86 -35.59 23.07
CA VAL A 526 -9.65 -34.42 23.43
C VAL A 526 -9.44 -34.13 24.92
N ASP A 527 -8.97 -32.93 25.25
CA ASP A 527 -8.70 -32.47 26.62
C ASP A 527 -9.47 -31.20 26.97
N ASP A 528 -9.59 -30.91 28.27
CA ASP A 528 -10.13 -29.64 28.81
C ASP A 528 -11.51 -29.26 28.25
N ILE A 529 -12.49 -30.13 28.51
CA ILE A 529 -13.88 -29.94 28.10
C ILE A 529 -14.72 -29.52 29.29
N ASN A 530 -15.15 -28.26 29.29
CA ASN A 530 -16.00 -27.67 30.31
C ASN A 530 -17.43 -27.55 29.81
N ILE A 531 -18.37 -28.22 30.48
CA ILE A 531 -19.81 -28.12 30.18
C ILE A 531 -20.55 -27.68 31.45
N THR A 532 -20.66 -26.38 31.67
CA THR A 532 -21.07 -25.81 32.96
C THR A 532 -22.36 -25.00 32.88
N ASN A 533 -23.26 -25.12 33.86
CA ASN A 533 -24.50 -24.33 33.94
C ASN A 533 -25.40 -24.35 32.68
N ASN A 534 -25.40 -25.44 31.90
CA ASN A 534 -26.28 -25.57 30.74
C ASN A 534 -27.63 -26.21 31.14
N HIS A 535 -28.73 -25.70 30.58
CA HIS A 535 -30.07 -26.25 30.70
C HIS A 535 -30.42 -27.11 29.48
N ILE A 536 -30.22 -28.42 29.58
CA ILE A 536 -30.45 -29.37 28.47
C ILE A 536 -31.77 -30.12 28.69
N THR A 537 -32.74 -29.89 27.82
CA THR A 537 -34.12 -30.44 27.93
C THR A 537 -34.67 -30.88 26.58
N ASN A 538 -35.77 -31.63 26.56
CA ASN A 538 -36.46 -32.04 25.33
C ASN A 538 -35.54 -32.62 24.24
N ILE A 539 -34.62 -33.49 24.64
CA ILE A 539 -33.78 -34.26 23.73
C ILE A 539 -34.47 -35.59 23.48
N THR A 540 -34.84 -35.85 22.23
CA THR A 540 -35.66 -37.01 21.87
C THR A 540 -35.09 -37.79 20.70
N SER A 541 -35.28 -39.10 20.73
CA SER A 541 -34.99 -40.01 19.63
C SER A 541 -36.07 -41.09 19.68
N GLY A 542 -36.69 -41.41 18.55
CA GLY A 542 -37.74 -42.41 18.49
C GLY A 542 -37.23 -43.84 18.57
N LEU A 543 -38.13 -44.79 18.32
CA LEU A 543 -37.81 -46.21 18.44
C LEU A 543 -36.74 -46.59 17.41
N ARG A 544 -35.74 -47.34 17.86
CA ARG A 544 -34.78 -47.99 16.96
C ARG A 544 -35.49 -49.13 16.23
N THR A 545 -35.77 -48.93 14.96
CA THR A 545 -36.32 -49.94 14.05
C THR A 545 -35.30 -50.41 13.01
N GLY A 546 -34.20 -49.68 12.82
CA GLY A 546 -33.09 -50.02 11.92
C GLY A 546 -31.69 -49.87 12.54
N SER A 547 -30.67 -49.87 11.68
CA SER A 547 -29.25 -49.75 12.06
C SER A 547 -28.80 -48.34 12.41
N ASN A 548 -29.57 -47.30 12.02
CA ASN A 548 -29.13 -45.90 12.05
C ASN A 548 -29.70 -45.07 13.23
N SER A 549 -30.56 -45.67 14.07
CA SER A 549 -31.05 -45.02 15.30
C SER A 549 -30.04 -45.10 16.42
N VAL A 550 -29.95 -44.02 17.19
CA VAL A 550 -29.08 -43.89 18.35
C VAL A 550 -29.87 -43.33 19.51
N SER A 551 -29.62 -43.82 20.73
CA SER A 551 -30.32 -43.33 21.92
C SER A 551 -30.22 -41.81 22.05
N ALA A 552 -31.31 -41.19 22.50
CA ALA A 552 -31.31 -39.78 22.88
C ALA A 552 -30.24 -39.54 23.96
N ALA A 553 -29.36 -38.56 23.74
CA ALA A 553 -28.29 -38.23 24.66
C ALA A 553 -28.25 -36.73 24.94
N ALA A 554 -28.44 -36.32 26.19
CA ALA A 554 -28.30 -34.91 26.56
C ALA A 554 -26.86 -34.43 26.35
N ILE A 555 -25.88 -35.21 26.81
CA ILE A 555 -24.46 -35.00 26.60
C ILE A 555 -23.84 -36.36 26.24
N ALA A 556 -23.03 -36.41 25.19
CA ALA A 556 -22.23 -37.56 24.80
C ALA A 556 -20.78 -37.11 24.62
N VAL A 557 -19.85 -37.68 25.38
CA VAL A 557 -18.40 -37.37 25.29
C VAL A 557 -17.62 -38.67 25.09
N GLY A 558 -16.64 -38.66 24.19
CA GLY A 558 -15.71 -39.78 23.99
C GLY A 558 -16.30 -40.97 23.23
N TRP A 559 -17.36 -40.75 22.44
CA TRP A 559 -17.87 -41.80 21.55
C TRP A 559 -17.01 -41.85 20.29
N SER A 560 -16.10 -42.82 20.19
CA SER A 560 -15.43 -43.11 18.93
C SER A 560 -15.24 -44.59 18.65
N THR A 561 -14.93 -44.87 17.38
CA THR A 561 -14.37 -46.13 16.89
C THR A 561 -12.84 -46.05 16.74
N GLY A 562 -12.23 -44.94 17.15
CA GLY A 562 -10.82 -44.63 16.95
C GLY A 562 -9.93 -45.03 18.13
N THR A 563 -8.61 -44.97 17.93
CA THR A 563 -7.62 -45.49 18.89
C THR A 563 -7.17 -44.46 19.93
N ALA A 564 -7.58 -43.20 19.82
CA ALA A 564 -7.19 -42.14 20.75
C ALA A 564 -8.09 -42.15 22.00
N THR A 565 -7.59 -42.65 23.13
CA THR A 565 -8.30 -42.58 24.42
C THR A 565 -7.50 -41.74 25.42
N LYS A 566 -7.80 -40.44 25.51
CA LYS A 566 -7.45 -39.62 26.67
C LYS A 566 -8.44 -38.44 26.76
N LEU A 567 -9.18 -38.38 27.87
CA LEU A 567 -10.03 -37.26 28.28
C LEU A 567 -9.61 -36.91 29.71
N ASN A 568 -8.67 -35.98 29.87
CA ASN A 568 -8.31 -35.45 31.18
C ASN A 568 -9.13 -34.17 31.37
N PHE A 569 -9.75 -34.01 32.54
CA PHE A 569 -10.51 -32.79 32.89
C PHE A 569 -11.82 -32.58 32.12
N PHE A 570 -12.85 -33.31 32.56
CA PHE A 570 -14.25 -33.06 32.21
C PHE A 570 -15.04 -32.56 33.43
N GLN A 571 -15.64 -31.37 33.34
CA GLN A 571 -16.39 -30.75 34.44
C GLN A 571 -17.85 -30.44 34.09
N ILE A 572 -18.78 -30.99 34.88
CA ILE A 572 -20.22 -30.65 34.89
C ILE A 572 -20.60 -30.12 36.28
N GLN A 573 -21.16 -28.91 36.38
CA GLN A 573 -21.66 -28.35 37.66
C GLN A 573 -23.07 -27.72 37.55
N ARG A 574 -23.89 -27.99 38.59
CA ARG A 574 -25.31 -27.58 38.87
C ARG A 574 -26.43 -28.24 38.02
N ARG A 575 -27.65 -28.23 38.61
CA ARG A 575 -28.85 -29.07 38.32
C ARG A 575 -29.10 -29.38 36.83
N LEU A 576 -28.73 -30.60 36.40
CA LEU A 576 -29.35 -31.25 35.24
C LEU A 576 -30.81 -31.62 35.59
N VAL A 577 -31.80 -30.86 35.10
CA VAL A 577 -33.21 -31.28 35.12
C VAL A 577 -33.51 -31.98 33.80
N ALA A 578 -32.91 -33.15 33.58
CA ALA A 578 -33.30 -34.02 32.47
C ALA A 578 -34.65 -34.67 32.81
N ARG A 579 -35.76 -33.99 32.49
CA ARG A 579 -37.07 -34.65 32.42
C ARG A 579 -37.16 -35.40 31.10
N LEU A 580 -36.68 -36.63 31.08
CA LEU A 580 -37.05 -37.58 30.02
C LEU A 580 -38.53 -37.96 30.24
N PRO A 581 -39.41 -37.91 29.22
CA PRO A 581 -40.80 -38.29 29.38
C PRO A 581 -40.91 -39.78 29.76
N ARG A 582 -41.44 -40.06 30.96
CA ARG A 582 -41.75 -41.43 31.41
C ARG A 582 -43.01 -41.93 30.70
N ARG A 583 -42.90 -43.04 29.97
CA ARG A 583 -44.04 -43.95 29.70
C ARG A 583 -43.77 -45.32 30.31
N SER A 584 -44.86 -45.93 30.77
CA SER A 584 -44.96 -47.15 31.58
C SER A 584 -44.18 -48.33 31.03
N LEU A 585 -43.21 -48.84 31.81
CA LEU A 585 -42.57 -50.13 31.57
C LEU A 585 -43.18 -51.17 32.52
N SER A 586 -43.53 -52.34 31.99
CA SER A 586 -44.11 -53.46 32.72
C SER A 586 -43.09 -54.08 33.69
N ARG A 587 -43.59 -54.78 34.71
CA ARG A 587 -42.89 -55.25 35.93
C ARG A 587 -41.69 -56.20 35.74
N THR A 588 -41.20 -56.46 34.51
CA THR A 588 -40.18 -57.49 34.26
C THR A 588 -38.76 -56.93 34.05
N ALA A 589 -38.57 -55.62 33.90
CA ALA A 589 -37.25 -55.04 33.58
C ALA A 589 -36.51 -54.36 34.76
N MET A 590 -36.93 -54.56 36.01
CA MET A 590 -36.39 -53.84 37.17
C MET A 590 -35.47 -54.70 38.07
N ARG A 591 -34.51 -55.40 37.46
CA ARG A 591 -33.37 -56.02 38.16
C ARG A 591 -32.08 -55.75 37.40
N GLU A 592 -31.60 -54.52 37.51
CA GLU A 592 -30.19 -54.13 37.65
C GLU A 592 -30.09 -52.60 37.54
N ARG A 593 -29.17 -52.01 38.32
CA ARG A 593 -28.85 -50.57 38.42
C ARG A 593 -29.69 -49.75 39.40
N VAL A 594 -29.38 -49.91 40.69
CA VAL A 594 -29.33 -48.80 41.66
C VAL A 594 -28.09 -48.98 42.53
N SER A 595 -27.05 -48.19 42.28
CA SER A 595 -26.06 -47.85 43.32
C SER A 595 -25.47 -46.48 43.04
N LEU A 596 -26.09 -45.46 43.61
CA LEU A 596 -25.43 -44.22 44.02
C LEU A 596 -26.21 -43.70 45.24
N ARG A 597 -25.87 -44.21 46.42
CA ARG A 597 -26.29 -43.60 47.70
C ARG A 597 -25.45 -42.36 47.95
N LYS A 598 -26.15 -41.25 48.21
CA LYS A 598 -25.66 -39.99 48.78
C LYS A 598 -24.69 -40.21 49.96
N LYS A 599 -23.62 -39.42 50.03
CA LYS A 599 -23.02 -38.95 51.30
C LYS A 599 -23.11 -37.42 51.36
N PRO A 600 -23.53 -36.82 52.49
CA PRO A 600 -23.59 -35.37 52.66
C PRO A 600 -22.24 -34.79 53.07
N CYS A 601 -22.03 -33.51 52.73
CA CYS A 601 -20.95 -32.66 53.23
C CYS A 601 -20.93 -32.64 54.76
N ILE A 602 -19.73 -32.75 55.34
CA ILE A 602 -19.43 -32.31 56.70
C ILE A 602 -18.42 -31.16 56.55
N SER A 603 -18.85 -29.98 57.00
CA SER A 603 -18.01 -28.83 57.27
C SER A 603 -17.87 -28.67 58.79
N GLU A 604 -16.68 -28.24 59.21
CA GLU A 604 -16.32 -27.66 60.50
C GLU A 604 -16.21 -28.58 61.73
N LEU A 605 -14.97 -28.74 62.20
CA LEU A 605 -14.56 -28.40 63.58
C LEU A 605 -13.05 -28.51 63.72
N ASN A 606 -12.38 -27.37 63.75
CA ASN A 606 -11.06 -27.22 64.35
C ASN A 606 -11.11 -25.93 65.18
N GLN A 607 -11.43 -26.04 66.47
CA GLN A 607 -10.98 -25.10 67.48
C GLN A 607 -10.96 -25.80 68.84
N ARG A 608 -9.83 -25.58 69.54
CA ARG A 608 -9.46 -26.10 70.86
C ARG A 608 -10.37 -25.55 71.95
N GLY A 609 -10.56 -26.32 73.02
CA GLY A 609 -11.11 -25.86 74.31
C GLY A 609 -12.19 -26.78 74.83
#